data_AF-A0A498EE08-F1
#
_entry.id   AF-A0A498EE08-F1
#
_cell.length_a   1.000
_cell.length_b   1.000
_cell.length_c   1.000
_cell.angle_alpha   90.00
_cell.angle_beta   90.00
_cell.angle_gamma   90.00
#
_symmetry.space_group_name_H-M   'P 1'
#
loop_
_entity.id
_entity.type
_entity.pdbx_description
1 polymer ?
#
loop_
_entity_poly.entity_id
_entity_poly.type
_entity_poly.pdbx_seq_one_letter_code
_entity_poly.pdbx_strand_id
1 'polypeptide(L)'
;MASATRDGDPNGVEFVREDDGSITAYDTETNLARDGDTRAEALSQLAEVLVLHEGGGEPLTDDDLEELGLNSDEFENRGLPDFTQ
;
A
#
# COMPACT_ATOMS: atom_id res chain seq x y z
N MET A 1 8.96 28.11 -19.45
CA MET A 1 7.81 27.78 -18.59
C MET A 1 6.85 26.96 -19.43
N ALA A 2 6.95 25.62 -19.37
CA ALA A 2 6.03 24.74 -20.08
C ALA A 2 4.80 24.52 -19.19
N SER A 3 3.65 25.07 -19.58
CA SER A 3 2.37 24.67 -19.00
C SER A 3 1.89 23.49 -19.80
N ALA A 4 2.16 22.28 -19.30
CA ALA A 4 1.47 21.10 -19.78
C ALA A 4 0.03 21.20 -19.26
N THR A 5 -0.93 21.38 -20.18
CA THR A 5 -2.32 21.06 -19.93
C THR A 5 -2.35 19.61 -19.45
N ARG A 6 -2.76 19.40 -18.20
CA ARG A 6 -2.95 18.07 -17.63
C ARG A 6 -4.17 17.46 -18.28
N ASP A 7 -3.97 16.94 -19.49
CA ASP A 7 -4.75 15.82 -19.99
C ASP A 7 -4.80 14.80 -18.86
N GLY A 8 -6.02 14.40 -18.47
CA GLY A 8 -6.29 13.57 -17.32
C GLY A 8 -5.76 12.17 -17.55
N ASP A 9 -4.47 11.98 -17.29
CA ASP A 9 -3.93 10.66 -17.08
C ASP A 9 -4.67 10.07 -15.86
N PRO A 10 -5.40 8.96 -16.01
CA PRO A 10 -6.11 8.33 -14.90
C PRO A 10 -5.14 7.80 -13.84
N ASN A 11 -3.84 7.80 -14.15
CA ASN A 11 -2.78 7.26 -13.33
C ASN A 11 -2.14 8.40 -12.51
N GLY A 12 -2.16 8.26 -11.19
CA GLY A 12 -1.52 9.21 -10.30
C GLY A 12 -1.88 9.00 -8.84
N VAL A 13 -1.48 9.98 -8.02
CA VAL A 13 -1.71 9.96 -6.58
C VAL A 13 -2.80 10.98 -6.20
N GLU A 14 -3.87 10.48 -5.59
CA GLU A 14 -4.91 11.28 -4.92
C GLU A 14 -4.56 11.48 -3.45
N PHE A 15 -5.05 12.57 -2.86
CA PHE A 15 -4.83 12.88 -1.44
C PHE A 15 -6.16 13.06 -0.73
N VAL A 16 -6.33 12.35 0.39
CA VAL A 16 -7.45 12.54 1.33
C VAL A 16 -6.90 13.19 2.59
N ARG A 17 -7.63 14.15 3.14
CA ARG A 17 -7.32 14.77 4.42
C ARG A 17 -8.28 14.22 5.46
N GLU A 18 -7.73 13.65 6.50
CA GLU A 18 -8.51 13.04 7.58
C GLU A 18 -8.88 14.09 8.64
N ASP A 19 -9.89 13.78 9.47
CA ASP A 19 -10.39 14.68 10.51
C ASP A 19 -9.36 14.97 11.62
N ASP A 20 -8.40 14.07 11.82
CA ASP A 20 -7.31 14.22 12.78
C ASP A 20 -6.13 15.08 12.26
N GLY A 21 -6.21 15.52 11.00
CA GLY A 21 -5.21 16.34 10.33
C GLY A 21 -4.14 15.57 9.55
N SER A 22 -4.15 14.23 9.61
CA SER A 22 -3.30 13.39 8.78
C SER A 22 -3.71 13.44 7.30
N ILE A 23 -2.81 12.95 6.43
CA ILE A 23 -3.01 12.93 4.99
C ILE A 23 -2.78 11.52 4.47
N THR A 24 -3.78 10.99 3.76
CA THR A 24 -3.68 9.73 3.03
C THR A 24 -3.27 10.00 1.58
N ALA A 25 -2.21 9.38 1.10
CA ALA A 25 -1.84 9.32 -0.30
C ALA A 25 -2.35 8.00 -0.90
N TYR A 26 -3.10 8.07 -2.01
CA TYR A 26 -3.74 6.95 -2.69
C TYR A 26 -3.24 6.85 -4.13
N ASP A 27 -2.60 5.75 -4.49
CA ASP A 27 -2.20 5.47 -5.87
C ASP A 27 -3.36 4.85 -6.66
N THR A 28 -3.81 5.51 -7.72
CA THR A 28 -4.98 5.08 -8.51
C THR A 28 -4.70 3.88 -9.40
N GLU A 29 -3.43 3.60 -9.70
CA GLU A 29 -3.03 2.48 -10.55
C GLU A 29 -3.07 1.15 -9.79
N THR A 30 -2.48 1.13 -8.59
CA THR A 30 -2.36 -0.06 -7.74
C THR A 30 -3.48 -0.19 -6.71
N ASN A 31 -4.25 0.89 -6.49
CA ASN A 31 -5.23 1.02 -5.41
C ASN A 31 -4.61 0.88 -4.01
N LEU A 32 -3.31 1.16 -3.87
CA LEU A 32 -2.60 1.17 -2.60
C LEU A 32 -2.65 2.56 -1.97
N ALA A 33 -2.72 2.58 -0.63
CA ALA A 33 -2.80 3.82 0.14
C ALA A 33 -1.84 3.79 1.33
N ARG A 34 -1.29 4.95 1.68
CA ARG A 34 -0.57 5.17 2.94
C ARG A 34 -0.85 6.54 3.52
N ASP A 35 -1.04 6.60 4.83
CA ASP A 35 -1.21 7.82 5.59
C ASP A 35 0.13 8.37 6.10
N GLY A 36 0.10 9.60 6.60
CA GLY A 36 1.18 10.22 7.34
C GLY A 36 0.76 11.57 7.90
N ASP A 37 1.50 12.06 8.89
CA ASP A 37 1.24 13.37 9.51
C ASP A 37 1.44 14.51 8.50
N THR A 38 2.24 14.25 7.46
CA THR A 38 2.48 15.19 6.38
C THR A 38 2.33 14.54 5.02
N ARG A 39 2.09 15.38 4.00
CA ARG A 39 2.04 14.93 2.60
C ARG A 39 3.34 14.24 2.17
N ALA A 40 4.48 14.71 2.63
CA ALA A 40 5.79 14.13 2.27
C ALA A 40 5.95 12.74 2.89
N GLU A 41 5.50 12.56 4.12
CA GLU A 41 5.53 11.29 4.82
C GLU A 41 4.60 10.26 4.16
N ALA A 42 3.35 10.64 3.90
CA ALA A 42 2.37 9.78 3.22
C ALA A 42 2.90 9.30 1.85
N LEU A 43 3.53 10.19 1.08
CA LEU A 43 4.17 9.85 -0.19
C LEU A 43 5.40 8.94 -0.02
N SER A 44 6.23 9.19 0.99
CA SER A 44 7.40 8.36 1.26
C SER A 44 6.99 6.93 1.61
N GLN A 45 5.98 6.78 2.46
CA GLN A 45 5.45 5.48 2.83
C GLN A 45 4.76 4.79 1.65
N LEU A 46 3.99 5.53 0.84
CA LEU A 46 3.36 4.98 -0.35
C LEU A 46 4.40 4.44 -1.34
N ALA A 47 5.50 5.18 -1.55
CA ALA A 47 6.59 4.74 -2.42
C ALA A 47 7.23 3.43 -1.94
N GLU A 48 7.45 3.27 -0.64
CA GLU A 48 7.96 2.03 -0.06
C GLU A 48 7.01 0.86 -0.34
N VAL A 49 5.71 1.05 -0.10
CA VAL A 49 4.70 0.01 -0.33
C VAL A 49 4.60 -0.38 -1.80
N LEU A 50 4.74 0.57 -2.73
CA LEU A 50 4.79 0.28 -4.15
C LEU A 50 5.99 -0.60 -4.51
N VAL A 51 7.18 -0.30 -3.97
CA VAL A 51 8.37 -1.15 -4.15
C VAL A 51 8.13 -2.56 -3.60
N LEU A 52 7.51 -2.68 -2.43
CA LEU A 52 7.17 -3.99 -1.84
C LEU A 52 6.15 -4.76 -2.70
N HIS A 53 5.15 -4.07 -3.24
CA HIS A 53 4.14 -4.66 -4.12
C HIS A 53 4.74 -5.25 -5.39
N GLU A 54 5.78 -4.60 -5.95
CA GLU A 54 6.53 -5.08 -7.11
C GLU A 54 7.55 -6.18 -6.78
N GLY A 55 7.60 -6.64 -5.52
CA GLY A 55 8.51 -7.69 -5.06
C GLY A 55 9.91 -7.20 -4.73
N GLY A 56 10.09 -5.89 -4.46
CA GLY A 56 11.37 -5.31 -4.08
C GLY A 56 11.79 -5.55 -2.62
N GLY A 57 10.95 -6.21 -1.81
CA GLY A 57 11.26 -6.60 -0.44
C GLY A 57 11.94 -7.96 -0.33
N GLU A 58 12.53 -8.25 0.83
CA GLU A 58 13.02 -9.60 1.16
C GLU A 58 11.81 -10.51 1.46
N PRO A 59 11.67 -11.66 0.77
CA PRO A 59 10.67 -12.65 1.13
C PRO A 59 10.88 -13.17 2.54
N LEU A 60 9.78 -13.38 3.28
CA LEU A 60 9.86 -14.04 4.59
C LEU A 60 10.24 -15.51 4.44
N THR A 61 11.20 -15.95 5.24
CA THR A 61 11.60 -17.35 5.39
C THR A 61 10.81 -18.05 6.50
N ASP A 62 10.89 -19.37 6.57
CA ASP A 62 10.27 -20.14 7.65
C ASP A 62 10.84 -19.74 9.03
N ASP A 63 12.13 -19.41 9.11
CA ASP A 63 12.77 -18.93 10.34
C ASP A 63 12.19 -17.56 10.76
N ASP A 64 11.94 -16.64 9.81
CA ASP A 64 11.32 -15.34 10.08
C ASP A 64 9.88 -15.50 10.60
N LEU A 65 9.14 -16.46 10.04
CA LEU A 65 7.79 -16.78 10.50
C LEU A 65 7.81 -17.34 11.93
N GLU A 66 8.74 -18.24 12.25
CA GLU A 66 8.91 -18.80 13.60
C GLU A 66 9.26 -17.70 14.62
N GLU A 67 10.12 -16.75 14.26
CA GLU A 67 10.44 -15.59 15.11
C GLU A 67 9.21 -14.73 15.42
N LEU A 68 8.32 -14.57 14.44
CA LEU A 68 7.04 -13.86 14.59
C LEU A 68 5.98 -14.69 15.35
N GLY A 69 6.28 -15.94 15.71
CA GLY A 69 5.33 -16.87 16.33
C GLY A 69 4.24 -17.34 15.36
N LEU A 70 4.53 -17.33 14.05
CA LEU A 70 3.65 -17.77 12.99
C LEU A 70 4.11 -19.13 12.45
N ASN A 71 3.17 -20.00 12.14
CA ASN A 71 3.46 -21.29 11.51
C ASN A 71 2.73 -21.37 10.16
N SER A 72 3.49 -21.49 9.07
CA SER A 72 2.97 -21.58 7.70
C SER A 72 1.99 -22.75 7.52
N ASP A 73 2.21 -23.87 8.22
CA ASP A 73 1.35 -25.05 8.17
C ASP A 73 0.01 -24.86 8.91
N GLU A 74 -0.08 -23.90 9.83
CA GLU A 74 -1.35 -23.56 10.52
C GLU A 74 -2.27 -22.68 9.69
N PHE A 75 -1.75 -22.01 8.65
CA PHE A 75 -2.55 -21.22 7.73
C PHE A 75 -3.20 -22.13 6.69
N GLU A 76 -4.38 -22.65 7.03
CA GLU A 76 -5.25 -23.24 6.02
C GLU A 76 -5.68 -22.17 5.02
N ASN A 77 -5.56 -22.47 3.71
CA ASN A 77 -6.16 -21.66 2.64
C ASN A 77 -7.68 -21.86 2.68
N ARG A 78 -8.31 -21.33 3.73
CA ARG A 78 -9.76 -21.31 3.89
C ARG A 78 -10.31 -20.41 2.80
N GLY A 79 -11.18 -20.97 1.98
CA GLY A 79 -11.86 -20.21 0.93
C GLY A 79 -12.47 -18.94 1.49
N LEU A 80 -12.46 -17.88 0.66
CA LEU A 80 -13.09 -16.61 0.97
C LEU A 80 -14.52 -16.85 1.50
N PRO A 81 -14.92 -16.18 2.60
CA PRO A 81 -16.26 -16.34 3.18
C PRO A 81 -17.38 -16.18 2.15
N ASP A 82 -18.50 -16.87 2.30
CA ASP A 82 -19.64 -16.82 1.35
C ASP A 82 -20.14 -15.39 1.05
N PHE A 83 -19.98 -14.44 1.98
CA PHE A 83 -20.37 -13.05 1.80
C PHE A 83 -19.38 -12.22 0.94
N THR A 84 -18.27 -12.83 0.51
CA THR A 84 -17.26 -12.22 -0.37
C THR A 84 -17.18 -12.88 -1.75
N GLN A 85 -18.06 -13.86 -2.02
CA GLN A 85 -18.20 -14.58 -3.30
C GLN A 85 -19.14 -13.83 -4.27
#